data_AF-A0AB38UK86-F1
#
_entry.id   AF-A0AB38UK86-F1
#
_cell.length_a   1.000
_cell.length_b   1.000
_cell.length_c   1.000
_cell.angle_alpha   90.00
_cell.angle_beta   90.00
_cell.angle_gamma   90.00
#
_symmetry.space_group_name_H-M   'P 1'
#
loop_
_entity.id
_entity.type
_entity.pdbx_description
1 polymer ?
#
loop_
_entity_poly.entity_id
_entity_poly.type
_entity_poly.pdbx_seq_one_letter_code
_entity_poly.pdbx_strand_id
1 'polypeptide(L)'
;MVGASGYKVGANSDKEVAIRFKDSENKNKTEDYHIKGLYVTNCVYTYNSMKEGSSMFSGLDKFDKNDSFKLTIYNLNKTQKVECYLAEGTNFVTTWKWVDLTSLGETDGLKFELTTTKKNDYGPMTPSYFCLDGITLIED
;
A
#
# COMPACT_ATOMS: atom_id res chain seq x y z
N MET A 1 -5.71 -10.73 7.56
CA MET A 1 -4.72 -9.62 7.55
C MET A 1 -3.60 -9.98 6.59
N VAL A 2 -3.59 -9.38 5.40
CA VAL A 2 -2.44 -9.49 4.49
C VAL A 2 -1.55 -8.29 4.77
N GLY A 3 -0.31 -8.54 5.22
CA GLY A 3 0.72 -7.52 5.25
C GLY A 3 1.25 -7.34 3.83
N ALA A 4 1.02 -6.19 3.23
CA ALA A 4 1.56 -5.86 1.92
C ALA A 4 2.82 -5.00 2.12
N SER A 5 3.94 -5.45 1.54
CA SER A 5 5.17 -4.68 1.45
C SER A 5 5.23 -4.04 0.07
N GLY A 6 5.40 -2.72 0.02
CA GLY A 6 5.47 -1.96 -1.24
C GLY A 6 6.88 -1.75 -1.75
N TYR A 7 7.90 -2.43 -1.21
CA TYR A 7 9.30 -2.17 -1.56
C TYR A 7 9.92 -3.27 -2.42
N LYS A 8 10.79 -2.86 -3.35
CA LYS A 8 11.56 -3.73 -4.26
C LYS A 8 12.21 -4.88 -3.47
N VAL A 9 11.96 -6.12 -3.90
CA VAL A 9 12.50 -7.32 -3.24
C VAL A 9 13.92 -7.60 -3.74
N GLY A 10 14.92 -6.94 -3.13
CA GLY A 10 16.34 -7.23 -3.31
C GLY A 10 17.16 -6.12 -3.98
N ALA A 11 18.49 -6.24 -3.93
CA ALA A 11 19.46 -5.23 -4.34
C ALA A 11 19.45 -4.88 -5.85
N ASN A 12 18.65 -5.57 -6.66
CA ASN A 12 18.65 -5.44 -8.12
C ASN A 12 17.28 -5.74 -8.78
N SER A 13 16.15 -5.56 -8.10
CA SER A 13 14.93 -6.23 -8.54
C SER A 13 13.96 -5.35 -9.33
N ASP A 14 13.77 -5.67 -10.61
CA ASP A 14 12.58 -5.36 -11.43
C ASP A 14 11.29 -6.03 -10.91
N LYS A 15 11.30 -6.51 -9.66
CA LYS A 15 10.23 -7.29 -9.03
C LYS A 15 9.50 -6.42 -8.03
N GLU A 16 8.21 -6.27 -8.24
CA GLU A 16 7.27 -5.57 -7.38
C GLU A 16 6.31 -6.58 -6.74
N VAL A 17 5.83 -6.29 -5.53
CA VAL A 17 4.76 -7.09 -4.91
C VAL A 17 3.44 -6.79 -5.61
N ALA A 18 2.73 -7.85 -5.99
CA ALA A 18 1.42 -7.75 -6.61
C ALA A 18 0.47 -8.78 -6.02
N ILE A 19 -0.81 -8.43 -5.97
CA ILE A 19 -1.91 -9.38 -5.78
C ILE A 19 -2.44 -9.70 -7.17
N ARG A 20 -2.54 -11.01 -7.50
CA ARG A 20 -3.13 -11.50 -8.76
C ARG A 20 -4.47 -12.13 -8.45
N PHE A 21 -5.49 -11.74 -9.19
CA PHE A 21 -6.77 -12.43 -9.18
C PHE A 21 -6.70 -13.63 -10.12
N LYS A 22 -7.30 -14.75 -9.70
CA LYS A 22 -7.37 -15.97 -10.50
C LYS A 22 -8.73 -16.61 -10.30
N ASP A 23 -9.29 -17.09 -11.40
CA ASP A 23 -10.44 -17.96 -11.38
C ASP A 23 -10.09 -19.25 -10.60
N SER A 24 -10.94 -19.59 -9.64
CA SER A 24 -10.73 -20.75 -8.76
C SER A 24 -10.94 -22.09 -9.49
N GLU A 25 -11.81 -22.11 -10.50
CA GLU A 25 -12.13 -23.28 -11.33
C GLU A 25 -11.16 -23.43 -12.50
N ASN A 26 -10.64 -22.31 -13.03
CA ASN A 26 -9.65 -22.32 -14.10
C ASN A 26 -8.46 -21.38 -13.85
N LYS A 27 -7.44 -21.88 -13.15
CA LYS A 27 -6.21 -21.13 -12.81
C LYS A 27 -5.37 -20.64 -13.99
N ASN A 28 -5.66 -21.12 -15.22
CA ASN A 28 -5.00 -20.68 -16.45
C ASN A 28 -5.78 -19.57 -17.17
N LYS A 29 -7.00 -19.27 -16.72
CA LYS A 29 -7.80 -18.15 -17.21
C LYS A 29 -7.32 -16.87 -16.51
N THR A 30 -6.80 -15.93 -17.27
CA THR A 30 -6.60 -14.56 -16.81
C THR A 30 -7.85 -13.80 -17.23
N GLU A 31 -8.73 -13.52 -16.28
CA GLU A 31 -9.82 -12.57 -16.47
C GLU A 31 -9.44 -11.26 -15.82
N ASP A 32 -9.73 -10.16 -16.51
CA ASP A 32 -9.69 -8.87 -15.88
C ASP A 32 -11.00 -8.68 -15.08
N TYR A 33 -10.87 -8.17 -13.85
CA TYR A 33 -12.00 -7.94 -12.97
C TYR A 33 -12.17 -6.45 -12.72
N HIS A 34 -13.41 -6.01 -12.56
CA HIS A 34 -13.72 -4.71 -11.99
C HIS A 34 -13.61 -4.76 -10.47
N ILE A 35 -12.80 -3.87 -9.88
CA ILE A 35 -12.55 -3.84 -8.44
C ILE A 35 -13.28 -2.65 -7.84
N LYS A 36 -14.22 -2.91 -6.91
CA LYS A 36 -14.96 -1.85 -6.21
C LYS A 36 -14.06 -1.11 -5.23
N GLY A 37 -13.26 -1.84 -4.47
CA GLY A 37 -12.40 -1.26 -3.45
C GLY A 37 -11.87 -2.28 -2.45
N LEU A 38 -11.20 -1.75 -1.44
CA LEU A 38 -10.64 -2.51 -0.32
C LEU A 38 -10.51 -1.62 0.93
N TYR A 39 -10.27 -2.24 2.08
CA TYR A 39 -9.92 -1.54 3.30
C TYR A 39 -8.41 -1.53 3.50
N VAL A 40 -7.87 -0.41 3.99
CA VAL A 40 -6.46 -0.27 4.39
C VAL A 40 -6.33 0.29 5.80
N THR A 41 -5.22 -0.04 6.47
CA THR A 41 -4.80 0.58 7.73
C THR A 41 -3.28 0.49 7.90
N ASN A 42 -2.71 1.33 8.77
CA ASN A 42 -1.32 1.15 9.19
C ASN A 42 -1.15 -0.17 9.95
N CYS A 43 -0.02 -0.84 9.73
CA CYS A 43 0.41 -1.90 10.63
C CYS A 43 1.04 -1.28 11.90
N VAL A 44 1.16 -2.08 12.97
CA VAL A 44 1.70 -1.60 14.26
C VAL A 44 3.12 -1.05 14.13
N TYR A 45 3.98 -1.70 13.34
CA TYR A 45 5.37 -1.26 13.20
C TYR A 45 5.48 0.12 12.55
N THR A 46 4.77 0.33 11.44
CA THR A 46 4.74 1.61 10.73
C THR A 46 4.09 2.70 11.56
N TYR A 47 2.97 2.40 12.24
CA TYR A 47 2.33 3.35 13.16
C TYR A 47 3.27 3.80 14.28
N ASN A 48 3.97 2.87 14.94
CA ASN A 48 4.89 3.20 16.04
C ASN A 48 6.09 4.01 15.54
N SER A 49 6.67 3.67 14.40
CA SER A 49 7.74 4.48 13.78
C SER A 49 7.30 5.91 13.53
N MET A 50 6.13 6.13 12.92
CA MET A 50 5.62 7.48 12.67
C MET A 50 5.29 8.23 13.98
N LYS A 51 4.73 7.55 14.99
CA LYS A 51 4.28 8.19 16.22
C LYS A 51 5.40 8.50 17.20
N GLU A 52 6.32 7.55 17.39
CA GLU A 52 7.31 7.57 18.47
C GLU A 52 8.73 7.72 17.94
N GLY A 53 8.95 7.42 16.65
CA GLY A 53 10.27 7.24 16.08
C GLY A 53 10.87 5.89 16.47
N SER A 54 11.89 5.46 15.75
CA SER A 54 12.61 4.23 16.00
C SER A 54 14.04 4.49 16.43
N SER A 55 14.59 3.57 17.24
CA SER A 55 16.01 3.61 17.63
C SER A 55 16.95 3.49 16.44
N MET A 56 16.53 2.77 15.38
CA MET A 56 17.29 2.61 14.13
C MET A 56 17.67 3.96 13.50
N PHE A 57 16.77 4.95 13.58
CA PHE A 57 16.98 6.28 13.01
C PHE A 57 17.10 7.36 14.08
N SER A 58 17.41 6.98 15.34
CA SER A 58 17.49 7.92 16.47
C SER A 58 16.25 8.81 16.61
N GLY A 59 15.08 8.29 16.24
CA GLY A 59 13.79 9.00 16.26
C GLY A 59 13.52 9.96 15.10
N LEU A 60 14.41 10.05 14.10
CA LEU A 60 14.25 10.96 12.95
C LEU A 60 13.11 10.57 11.99
N ASP A 61 12.64 9.33 12.09
CA ASP A 61 11.47 8.80 11.40
C ASP A 61 10.13 9.17 12.05
N LYS A 62 10.13 9.84 13.21
CA LYS A 62 8.93 10.37 13.87
C LYS A 62 8.31 11.52 13.07
N PHE A 63 7.02 11.42 12.78
CA PHE A 63 6.28 12.41 12.01
C PHE A 63 6.03 13.70 12.80
N ASP A 64 6.15 14.83 12.10
CA ASP A 64 5.63 16.13 12.48
C ASP A 64 4.49 16.57 11.53
N LYS A 65 3.96 17.77 11.72
CA LYS A 65 2.82 18.31 10.96
C LYS A 65 3.04 18.39 9.43
N ASN A 66 4.28 18.35 8.96
CA ASN A 66 4.64 18.45 7.54
C ASN A 66 4.89 17.09 6.89
N ASP A 67 4.81 16.00 7.65
CA ASP A 67 5.07 14.66 7.15
C ASP A 67 3.85 14.00 6.54
N SER A 68 4.08 13.06 5.63
CA SER A 68 3.00 12.24 5.07
C SER A 68 3.46 10.83 4.76
N PHE A 69 2.49 9.90 4.85
CA PHE A 69 2.66 8.52 4.43
C PHE A 69 1.53 8.15 3.49
N LYS A 70 1.87 7.92 2.23
CA LYS A 70 0.94 7.74 1.13
C LYS A 70 1.04 6.33 0.56
N LEU A 71 -0.11 5.70 0.36
CA LEU A 71 -0.28 4.46 -0.39
C LEU A 71 -0.82 4.80 -1.77
N THR A 72 -0.10 4.37 -2.80
CA THR A 72 -0.57 4.38 -4.19
C THR A 72 -0.92 2.95 -4.59
N ILE A 73 -2.14 2.76 -5.08
CA ILE A 73 -2.68 1.50 -5.56
C ILE A 73 -2.81 1.60 -7.07
N TYR A 74 -2.18 0.69 -7.80
CA TYR A 74 -2.20 0.64 -9.25
C TYR A 74 -3.00 -0.57 -9.73
N ASN A 75 -3.60 -0.44 -10.91
CA ASN A 75 -3.87 -1.62 -11.72
C ASN A 75 -2.54 -2.28 -12.12
N LEU A 76 -2.61 -3.53 -12.57
CA LEU A 76 -1.41 -4.36 -12.63
C LEU A 76 -0.35 -3.89 -13.65
N ASN A 77 -0.80 -3.34 -14.77
CA ASN A 77 0.04 -2.75 -15.82
C ASN A 77 0.51 -1.32 -15.49
N LYS A 78 0.08 -0.75 -14.35
CA LYS A 78 0.39 0.60 -13.86
C LYS A 78 -0.03 1.73 -14.81
N THR A 79 -1.12 1.55 -15.56
CA THR A 79 -1.69 2.62 -16.41
C THR A 79 -2.67 3.51 -15.64
N GLN A 80 -3.28 3.00 -14.57
CA GLN A 80 -4.20 3.73 -13.69
C GLN A 80 -3.75 3.61 -12.24
N LYS A 81 -4.11 4.60 -11.42
CA LYS A 81 -3.80 4.62 -9.99
C LYS A 81 -4.85 5.32 -9.15
N VAL A 82 -4.95 4.91 -7.89
CA VAL A 82 -5.65 5.57 -6.81
C VAL A 82 -4.66 5.85 -5.69
N GLU A 83 -4.73 7.04 -5.09
CA GLU A 83 -3.87 7.43 -3.98
C GLU A 83 -4.68 7.60 -2.71
N CYS A 84 -4.15 7.15 -1.58
CA CYS A 84 -4.73 7.42 -0.27
C CYS A 84 -3.64 7.66 0.78
N TYR A 85 -3.89 8.59 1.69
CA TYR A 85 -2.99 8.79 2.82
C TYR A 85 -3.32 7.84 3.97
N LEU A 86 -2.25 7.24 4.50
CA LEU A 86 -2.20 6.48 5.75
C LEU A 86 -1.72 7.36 6.93
N ALA A 87 -1.07 8.48 6.64
CA ALA A 87 -0.78 9.55 7.59
C ALA A 87 -0.67 10.91 6.88
N GLU A 88 -1.22 11.95 7.51
CA GLU A 88 -1.04 13.36 7.13
C GLU A 88 -0.73 14.17 8.40
N GLY A 89 0.50 14.69 8.47
CA GLY A 89 1.05 15.26 9.69
C GLY A 89 1.04 14.24 10.83
N THR A 90 0.42 14.61 11.94
CA THR A 90 0.25 13.73 13.12
C THR A 90 -1.10 12.97 13.13
N ASN A 91 -1.89 13.05 12.04
CA ASN A 91 -3.14 12.32 11.91
C ASN A 91 -2.86 10.97 11.23
N PHE A 92 -2.90 9.90 12.03
CA PHE A 92 -2.59 8.55 11.58
C PHE A 92 -3.86 7.71 11.40
N VAL A 93 -3.95 6.97 10.28
CA VAL A 93 -5.01 5.97 10.09
C VAL A 93 -4.79 4.84 11.09
N THR A 94 -5.73 4.68 12.03
CA THR A 94 -5.72 3.65 13.09
C THR A 94 -6.93 2.71 13.03
N THR A 95 -7.85 2.99 12.11
CA THR A 95 -9.04 2.19 11.80
C THR A 95 -9.01 1.78 10.33
N TRP A 96 -9.79 0.77 9.97
CA TRP A 96 -9.96 0.38 8.58
C TRP A 96 -10.59 1.52 7.76
N LYS A 97 -9.85 2.00 6.75
CA LYS A 97 -10.27 3.03 5.82
C LYS A 97 -10.61 2.40 4.49
N TRP A 98 -11.85 2.60 4.02
CA TRP A 98 -12.25 2.19 2.68
C TRP A 98 -11.57 3.04 1.61
N VAL A 99 -11.12 2.39 0.53
CA VAL A 99 -10.58 3.02 -0.67
C VAL A 99 -11.36 2.52 -1.87
N ASP A 100 -12.00 3.45 -2.57
CA ASP A 100 -12.67 3.19 -3.84
C ASP A 100 -11.63 2.97 -4.95
N LEU A 101 -11.75 1.85 -5.67
CA LEU A 101 -10.82 1.46 -6.74
C LEU A 101 -11.47 1.39 -8.12
N THR A 102 -12.72 1.85 -8.26
CA THR A 102 -13.48 1.76 -9.50
C THR A 102 -12.81 2.46 -10.68
N SER A 103 -12.01 3.50 -10.42
CA SER A 103 -11.25 4.24 -11.44
C SER A 103 -10.02 3.50 -11.97
N LEU A 104 -9.67 2.32 -11.43
CA LEU A 104 -8.56 1.51 -11.94
C LEU A 104 -8.90 0.79 -13.26
N GLY A 105 -10.18 0.73 -13.62
CA GLY A 105 -10.67 -0.04 -14.76
C GLY A 105 -10.63 -1.55 -14.49
N GLU A 106 -10.74 -2.32 -15.57
CA GLU A 106 -10.57 -3.77 -15.56
C GLU A 106 -9.09 -4.13 -15.29
N THR A 107 -8.85 -5.08 -14.38
CA THR A 107 -7.50 -5.60 -14.15
C THR A 107 -7.50 -6.98 -13.49
N ASP A 108 -6.52 -7.80 -13.86
CA ASP A 108 -6.22 -9.12 -13.25
C ASP A 108 -5.33 -9.04 -11.99
N GLY A 109 -5.07 -7.84 -11.46
CA GLY A 109 -4.30 -7.68 -10.23
C GLY A 109 -4.05 -6.25 -9.76
N LEU A 110 -3.47 -6.13 -8.57
CA LEU A 110 -3.13 -4.85 -7.95
C LEU A 110 -1.64 -4.79 -7.61
N LYS A 111 -1.06 -3.59 -7.75
CA LYS A 111 0.27 -3.26 -7.24
C LYS A 111 0.18 -2.11 -6.24
N PHE A 112 1.12 -2.09 -5.30
CA PHE A 112 1.11 -1.16 -4.19
C PHE A 112 2.47 -0.49 -4.05
N GLU A 113 2.47 0.81 -3.81
CA GLU A 113 3.66 1.61 -3.56
C GLU A 113 3.43 2.50 -2.34
N LEU A 114 4.43 2.57 -1.47
CA LEU A 114 4.41 3.43 -0.29
C LEU A 114 5.43 4.55 -0.45
N THR A 115 4.98 5.78 -0.22
CA THR A 115 5.81 6.98 -0.26
C THR A 115 5.73 7.70 1.08
N THR A 116 6.88 8.08 1.62
CA THR A 116 7.00 8.83 2.88
C THR A 116 7.85 10.08 2.66
N THR A 117 7.56 11.14 3.42
CA THR A 117 8.44 12.31 3.55
C THR A 117 9.66 12.01 4.41
N LYS A 118 9.58 11.05 5.33
CA LYS A 118 10.70 10.60 6.17
C LYS A 118 11.62 9.66 5.42
N LYS A 119 12.66 10.22 4.83
CA LYS A 119 13.69 9.52 4.07
C LYS A 119 15.08 10.08 4.35
N ASN A 120 16.10 9.27 4.11
CA ASN A 120 17.50 9.68 4.08
C ASN A 120 18.13 9.28 2.73
N ASP A 121 19.44 9.42 2.60
CA ASP A 121 20.18 9.11 1.36
C ASP A 121 20.05 7.64 0.92
N TYR A 122 19.69 6.74 1.83
CA TYR A 122 19.52 5.32 1.58
C TYR A 122 18.07 4.91 1.31
N GLY A 123 17.11 5.82 1.47
CA GLY A 123 15.70 5.59 1.16
C GLY A 123 14.73 5.92 2.32
N PRO A 124 13.51 5.36 2.27
CA PRO A 124 12.51 5.54 3.32
C PRO A 124 13.02 5.12 4.69
N MET A 125 12.83 5.97 5.71
CA MET A 125 13.06 5.61 7.11
C MET A 125 11.80 5.04 7.75
N THR A 126 10.61 5.43 7.26
CA THR A 126 9.35 4.80 7.68
C THR A 126 9.26 3.36 7.13
N PRO A 127 8.93 2.36 7.97
CA PRO A 127 8.74 0.99 7.49
C PRO A 127 7.66 0.89 6.41
N SER A 128 8.02 0.32 5.26
CA SER A 128 7.15 0.18 4.09
C SER A 128 6.15 -0.99 4.19
N TYR A 129 5.40 -1.05 5.29
CA TYR A 129 4.39 -2.07 5.56
C TYR A 129 3.03 -1.42 5.85
N PHE A 130 1.97 -2.06 5.36
CA PHE A 130 0.59 -1.71 5.70
C PHE A 130 -0.27 -2.96 5.72
N CYS A 131 -1.51 -2.83 6.20
CA CYS A 131 -2.49 -3.90 6.20
C CYS A 131 -3.61 -3.57 5.21
N LEU A 132 -4.07 -4.58 4.49
CA LEU A 132 -5.28 -4.53 3.67
C LEU A 132 -6.24 -5.67 4.04
N ASP A 133 -7.52 -5.46 3.76
CA ASP A 133 -8.57 -6.48 3.90
C ASP A 133 -9.78 -6.17 2.98
N GLY A 134 -10.64 -7.16 2.77
CA GLY A 134 -11.94 -6.99 2.12
C GLY A 134 -11.87 -6.49 0.68
N ILE A 135 -10.92 -7.00 -0.12
CA ILE A 135 -10.90 -6.74 -1.57
C ILE A 135 -12.24 -7.19 -2.15
N THR A 136 -12.97 -6.24 -2.72
CA THR A 136 -14.33 -6.45 -3.22
C THR A 136 -14.36 -6.22 -4.72
N LEU A 137 -14.81 -7.23 -5.47
CA LEU A 137 -15.06 -7.12 -6.91
C LEU A 137 -16.45 -6.54 -7.17
N ILE A 138 -16.66 -6.00 -8.36
CA ILE A 138 -18.00 -5.72 -8.87
C ILE A 138 -18.46 -7.01 -9.56
N GLU A 139 -19.59 -7.54 -9.10
CA GLU A 139 -20.27 -8.66 -9.76
C GLU A 139 -21.21 -8.09 -10.84
N ASP A 140 -21.25 -8.75 -11.99
CA ASP A 140 -22.21 -8.48 -13.08
C ASP A 140 -23.61 -9.03 -12.77
#